data_AF-A0A7K9Y7F0-F1
#
_entry.id   AF-A0A7K9Y7F0-F1
#
_cell.length_a   1.000
_cell.length_b   1.000
_cell.length_c   1.000
_cell.angle_alpha   90.00
_cell.angle_beta   90.00
_cell.angle_gamma   90.00
#
_symmetry.space_group_name_H-M   'P 1'
#
loop_
_entity.id
_entity.type
_entity.pdbx_description
1 polymer ?
#
loop_
_entity_poly.entity_id
_entity_poly.type
_entity_poly.pdbx_seq_one_letter_code
_entity_poly.pdbx_strand_id
1 'polypeptide(L)'
;GPKMVEFHGQQFQINSKDGKPLFTVDENEVVIGTDKLRVTGPEGALFEHSVETPLVKAEAFKQLRLESPTRSLSMDAPRGINIKAQAGNIEALSQMDIKLHSSDGVLLLDAETVRLPKLPEGTRGGPGVSQGLYEICVCPDGKLYLSVAGLGSTCQEYSRVCQ
;
A
#
# COMPACT_ATOMS: atom_id res chain seq x y z
N GLY A 1 46.79 -18.43 4.18
CA GLY A 1 46.90 -17.03 4.62
C GLY A 1 46.43 -16.90 6.06
N PRO A 2 46.73 -15.78 6.74
CA PRO A 2 46.23 -15.53 8.10
C PRO A 2 44.70 -15.57 8.11
N LYS A 3 44.12 -16.16 9.16
CA LYS A 3 42.66 -16.36 9.31
C LYS A 3 41.95 -15.16 9.94
N MET A 4 42.71 -14.21 10.49
CA MET A 4 42.21 -13.08 11.26
C MET A 4 43.17 -11.91 11.09
N VAL A 5 42.61 -10.71 11.01
CA VAL A 5 43.34 -9.44 11.00
C VAL A 5 42.79 -8.63 12.16
N GLU A 6 43.69 -8.13 13.01
CA GLU A 6 43.36 -7.29 14.16
C GLU A 6 44.00 -5.92 13.94
N PHE A 7 43.23 -4.85 14.10
CA PHE A 7 43.67 -3.49 13.85
C PHE A 7 43.40 -2.62 15.07
N HIS A 8 44.41 -1.84 15.47
CA HIS A 8 44.34 -0.87 16.56
C HIS A 8 44.74 0.49 16.02
N GLY A 9 43.78 1.41 15.92
CA GLY A 9 43.98 2.76 15.39
C GLY A 9 42.67 3.51 15.28
N GLN A 10 42.74 4.81 14.99
CA GLN A 10 41.56 5.69 14.93
C GLN A 10 40.65 5.40 13.73
N GLN A 11 41.21 4.88 12.63
CA GLN A 11 40.46 4.62 11.41
C GLN A 11 41.03 3.40 10.68
N PHE A 12 40.14 2.48 10.30
CA PHE A 12 40.46 1.34 9.44
C PHE A 12 39.80 1.52 8.08
N GLN A 13 40.56 1.36 6.99
CA GLN A 13 40.05 1.57 5.64
C GLN A 13 40.58 0.51 4.66
N ILE A 14 39.67 -0.07 3.88
CA ILE A 14 39.98 -0.96 2.76
C ILE A 14 39.71 -0.21 1.46
N ASN A 15 40.73 -0.10 0.62
CA ASN A 15 40.63 0.57 -0.68
C ASN A 15 40.63 -0.43 -1.84
N SER A 16 39.97 -0.06 -2.93
CA SER A 16 40.12 -0.70 -4.24
C SER A 16 41.54 -0.52 -4.77
N LYS A 17 41.92 -1.28 -5.80
CA LYS A 17 43.18 -1.09 -6.55
C LYS A 17 43.34 0.34 -7.07
N ASP A 18 42.24 1.01 -7.38
CA ASP A 18 42.21 2.39 -7.88
C ASP A 18 42.17 3.45 -6.76
N GLY A 19 42.39 3.05 -5.50
CA GLY A 19 42.42 3.96 -4.35
C GLY A 19 41.05 4.38 -3.78
N LYS A 20 39.93 3.91 -4.35
CA LYS A 20 38.58 4.22 -3.84
C LYS A 20 38.25 3.46 -2.55
N PRO A 21 37.68 4.10 -1.50
CA PRO A 21 37.25 3.41 -0.30
C PRO A 21 36.14 2.39 -0.59
N LEU A 22 36.29 1.17 -0.06
CA LEU A 22 35.30 0.10 -0.12
C LEU A 22 34.64 -0.13 1.24
N PHE A 23 35.42 0.05 2.31
CA PHE A 23 34.99 -0.13 3.70
C PHE A 23 35.81 0.81 4.56
N THR A 24 35.14 1.62 5.38
CA THR A 24 35.77 2.55 6.32
C THR A 24 35.08 2.42 7.67
N VAL A 25 35.87 2.34 8.73
CA VAL A 25 35.39 2.31 10.11
C VAL A 25 36.19 3.30 10.91
N ASP A 26 35.51 4.16 11.65
CA ASP A 26 36.09 5.01 12.68
C ASP A 26 35.24 4.95 13.97
N GLU A 27 35.48 5.88 14.91
CA GLU A 27 34.77 5.95 16.19
C GLU A 27 33.29 6.34 16.06
N ASN A 28 32.89 6.95 14.94
CA ASN A 28 31.55 7.50 14.74
C ASN A 28 30.69 6.63 13.84
N GLU A 29 31.26 6.09 12.77
CA GLU A 29 30.48 5.39 11.74
C GLU A 29 31.23 4.26 11.03
N VAL A 30 30.43 3.42 10.37
CA VAL A 30 30.88 2.41 9.42
C VAL A 30 30.32 2.76 8.05
N VAL A 31 31.20 3.05 7.09
CA VAL A 31 30.83 3.40 5.72
C VAL A 31 31.21 2.28 4.78
N ILE A 32 30.22 1.79 4.03
CA ILE A 32 30.42 0.80 2.97
C ILE A 32 30.27 1.50 1.63
N GLY A 33 31.22 1.30 0.72
CA GLY A 33 31.20 1.91 -0.60
C GLY A 33 29.90 1.59 -1.37
N THR A 34 29.45 2.56 -2.17
CA THR A 34 28.22 2.43 -2.98
C THR A 34 28.27 1.21 -3.90
N ASP A 35 27.14 0.51 -4.04
CA ASP A 35 26.99 -0.71 -4.84
C ASP A 35 27.79 -1.92 -4.34
N LYS A 36 28.27 -1.93 -3.09
CA LYS A 36 29.10 -3.02 -2.55
C LYS A 36 28.47 -3.86 -1.43
N LEU A 37 27.44 -3.37 -0.75
CA LEU A 37 26.74 -4.18 0.24
C LEU A 37 25.66 -5.03 -0.43
N ARG A 38 25.87 -6.34 -0.44
CA ARG A 38 24.87 -7.32 -0.86
C ARG A 38 24.70 -8.36 0.23
N VAL A 39 23.48 -8.49 0.73
CA VAL A 39 23.13 -9.50 1.74
C VAL A 39 22.52 -10.70 1.01
N THR A 40 23.23 -11.82 1.00
CA THR A 40 22.81 -13.06 0.30
C THR A 40 22.42 -14.19 1.24
N GLY A 41 22.49 -13.98 2.55
CA GLY A 41 22.06 -14.97 3.53
C GLY A 41 20.54 -15.23 3.39
N PRO A 42 20.08 -16.48 3.63
CA PRO A 42 18.66 -16.83 3.52
C PRO A 42 17.77 -16.01 4.45
N GLU A 43 18.30 -15.60 5.61
CA GLU A 43 17.61 -14.78 6.60
C GLU A 43 17.66 -13.27 6.30
N GLY A 44 18.34 -12.86 5.23
CA GLY A 44 18.51 -11.46 4.89
C GLY A 44 19.29 -10.67 5.94
N ALA A 45 18.84 -9.44 6.21
CA ALA A 45 19.41 -8.55 7.21
C ALA A 45 18.32 -8.05 8.17
N LEU A 46 18.67 -7.95 9.45
CA LEU A 46 17.84 -7.32 10.47
C LEU A 46 18.30 -5.88 10.65
N PHE A 47 17.36 -4.94 10.51
CA PHE A 47 17.57 -3.55 10.87
C PHE A 47 16.70 -3.24 12.09
N GLU A 48 17.32 -3.04 13.25
CA GLU A 48 16.62 -2.76 14.51
C GLU A 48 16.02 -1.35 14.57
N HIS A 49 16.50 -0.47 13.69
CA HIS A 49 16.11 0.93 13.61
C HIS A 49 15.66 1.28 12.18
N SER A 50 15.52 2.57 11.91
CA SER A 50 15.09 3.08 10.61
C SER A 50 16.17 2.90 9.54
N VAL A 51 15.74 2.55 8.33
CA VAL A 51 16.56 2.56 7.13
C VAL A 51 16.07 3.71 6.25
N GLU A 52 16.93 4.68 6.00
CA GLU A 52 16.64 5.78 5.09
C GLU A 52 17.23 5.47 3.71
N THR A 53 16.38 5.47 2.69
CA THR A 53 16.81 5.28 1.30
C THR A 53 15.88 6.05 0.35
N PRO A 54 16.43 6.71 -0.69
CA PRO A 54 15.61 7.40 -1.67
C PRO A 54 14.84 6.44 -2.59
N LEU A 55 15.28 5.18 -2.71
CA LEU A 55 14.70 4.20 -3.62
C LEU A 55 14.74 2.79 -3.05
N VAL A 56 13.56 2.18 -2.96
CA VAL A 56 13.41 0.74 -2.73
C VAL A 56 12.92 0.13 -4.03
N LYS A 57 13.68 -0.82 -4.59
CA LYS A 57 13.33 -1.54 -5.82
C LYS A 57 13.74 -3.00 -5.72
N ALA A 58 13.02 -3.87 -6.41
CA ALA A 58 13.48 -5.23 -6.64
C ALA A 58 14.58 -5.30 -7.71
N GLU A 59 15.29 -6.43 -7.73
CA GLU A 59 16.14 -6.79 -8.86
C GLU A 59 15.28 -7.04 -10.11
N ALA A 60 15.89 -6.94 -11.29
CA ALA A 60 15.21 -7.19 -12.55
C ALA A 60 14.54 -8.57 -12.56
N PHE A 61 13.29 -8.62 -13.02
CA PHE A 61 12.47 -9.84 -13.10
C PHE A 61 12.17 -10.51 -11.75
N LYS A 62 12.42 -9.83 -10.63
CA LYS A 62 12.01 -10.27 -9.28
C LYS A 62 10.90 -9.37 -8.74
N GLN A 63 10.07 -9.92 -7.88
CA GLN A 63 9.02 -9.17 -7.19
C GLN A 63 9.59 -8.41 -5.99
N LEU A 64 9.19 -7.15 -5.82
CA LEU A 64 9.35 -6.44 -4.56
C LEU A 64 8.19 -6.82 -3.64
N ARG A 65 8.48 -7.50 -2.53
CA ARG A 65 7.49 -7.90 -1.53
C ARG A 65 7.75 -7.16 -0.22
N LEU A 66 6.75 -6.45 0.26
CA LEU A 66 6.73 -5.84 1.59
C LEU A 66 5.67 -6.60 2.40
N GLU A 67 6.07 -7.21 3.52
CA GLU A 67 5.18 -8.04 4.33
C GLU A 67 5.34 -7.80 5.82
N SER A 68 4.23 -7.87 6.55
CA SER A 68 4.20 -7.82 8.02
C SER A 68 3.26 -8.93 8.51
N PRO A 69 3.77 -10.16 8.72
CA PRO A 69 2.92 -11.32 8.99
C PRO A 69 2.18 -11.27 10.33
N THR A 70 2.74 -10.55 11.31
CA THR A 70 2.25 -10.56 12.71
C THR A 70 1.61 -9.25 13.13
N ARG A 71 1.77 -8.18 12.35
CA ARG A 71 1.37 -6.82 12.70
C ARG A 71 0.83 -6.11 11.47
N SER A 72 1.04 -4.80 11.40
CA SER A 72 0.65 -3.95 10.29
C SER A 72 1.86 -3.60 9.42
N LEU A 73 1.56 -3.28 8.16
CA LEU A 73 2.42 -2.54 7.25
C LEU A 73 1.72 -1.21 6.98
N SER A 74 2.36 -0.08 7.26
CA SER A 74 1.85 1.26 6.94
C SER A 74 2.74 1.96 5.92
N MET A 75 2.13 2.84 5.14
CA MET A 75 2.84 3.75 4.25
C MET A 75 2.26 5.13 4.48
N ASP A 76 3.11 6.08 4.83
CA ASP A 76 2.73 7.42 5.26
C ASP A 76 3.55 8.43 4.46
N ALA A 77 2.90 9.39 3.80
CA ALA A 77 3.59 10.36 2.94
C ALA A 77 2.92 11.75 3.04
N PRO A 78 3.68 12.82 3.39
CA PRO A 78 3.13 14.18 3.53
C PRO A 78 2.52 14.76 2.25
N ARG A 79 3.05 14.36 1.08
CA ARG A 79 2.54 14.79 -0.23
C ARG A 79 1.60 13.79 -0.89
N GLY A 80 1.22 12.74 -0.18
CA GLY A 80 0.41 11.64 -0.69
C GLY A 80 1.21 10.49 -1.29
N ILE A 81 0.50 9.39 -1.54
CA ILE A 81 1.03 8.13 -2.06
C ILE A 81 0.42 7.90 -3.43
N ASN A 82 1.26 7.57 -4.42
CA ASN A 82 0.81 7.27 -5.77
C ASN A 82 1.14 5.82 -6.13
N ILE A 83 0.11 5.00 -6.28
CA ILE A 83 0.23 3.59 -6.64
C ILE A 83 -0.10 3.45 -8.13
N LYS A 84 0.88 3.03 -8.94
CA LYS A 84 0.74 2.89 -10.39
C LYS A 84 1.21 1.52 -10.85
N ALA A 85 0.39 0.86 -11.67
CA ALA A 85 0.79 -0.30 -12.45
C ALA A 85 0.94 0.11 -13.92
N GLN A 86 2.18 0.17 -14.42
CA GLN A 86 2.46 0.49 -15.83
C GLN A 86 1.94 -0.59 -16.79
N ALA A 87 1.94 -1.84 -16.31
CA ALA A 87 1.37 -2.99 -16.97
C ALA A 87 0.77 -3.92 -15.90
N GLY A 88 -0.29 -4.64 -16.25
CA GLY A 88 -1.04 -5.47 -15.31
C GLY A 88 -2.10 -4.69 -14.54
N ASN A 89 -2.47 -5.22 -13.37
CA ASN A 89 -3.55 -4.71 -12.54
C ASN A 89 -3.09 -4.47 -11.09
N ILE A 90 -3.83 -3.63 -10.39
CA ILE A 90 -3.73 -3.48 -8.93
C ILE A 90 -4.86 -4.31 -8.33
N GLU A 91 -4.51 -5.26 -7.46
CA GLU A 91 -5.48 -6.09 -6.75
C GLU A 91 -5.37 -5.82 -5.25
N ALA A 92 -6.52 -5.58 -4.61
CA ALA A 92 -6.64 -5.46 -3.17
C ALA A 92 -7.59 -6.55 -2.68
N LEU A 93 -7.09 -7.45 -1.83
CA LEU A 93 -7.85 -8.55 -1.23
C LEU A 93 -7.80 -8.40 0.28
N SER A 94 -8.93 -8.57 0.94
CA SER A 94 -9.04 -8.56 2.41
C SER A 94 -9.91 -9.73 2.86
N GLN A 95 -9.55 -10.35 3.99
CA GLN A 95 -10.40 -11.35 4.64
C GLN A 95 -11.59 -10.70 5.37
N MET A 96 -11.41 -9.44 5.80
CA MET A 96 -12.41 -8.66 6.51
C MET A 96 -12.83 -7.49 5.61
N ASP A 97 -12.56 -6.27 6.04
CA ASP A 97 -12.92 -5.04 5.37
C ASP A 97 -11.76 -4.44 4.57
N ILE A 98 -12.13 -3.67 3.54
CA ILE A 98 -11.28 -2.68 2.88
C ILE A 98 -11.92 -1.33 3.17
N LYS A 99 -11.22 -0.45 3.91
CA LYS A 99 -11.69 0.89 4.25
C LYS A 99 -11.00 1.92 3.37
N LEU A 100 -11.78 2.61 2.54
CA LEU A 100 -11.35 3.79 1.80
C LEU A 100 -11.97 5.02 2.48
N HIS A 101 -11.14 5.87 3.06
CA HIS A 101 -11.58 7.02 3.84
C HIS A 101 -10.84 8.29 3.43
N SER A 102 -11.57 9.39 3.25
CA SER A 102 -11.04 10.71 2.91
C SER A 102 -11.48 11.71 3.97
N SER A 103 -10.52 12.41 4.59
CA SER A 103 -10.80 13.47 5.58
C SER A 103 -11.50 14.68 4.93
N ASP A 104 -11.16 14.95 3.68
CA ASP A 104 -11.67 16.09 2.92
C ASP A 104 -13.02 15.76 2.25
N GLY A 105 -13.57 14.57 2.53
CA GLY A 105 -14.93 14.17 2.17
C GLY A 105 -15.12 13.68 0.73
N VAL A 106 -14.08 13.69 -0.10
CA VAL A 106 -14.16 13.23 -1.49
C VAL A 106 -13.36 11.96 -1.71
N LEU A 107 -14.02 10.93 -2.23
CA LEU A 107 -13.41 9.72 -2.79
C LEU A 107 -13.78 9.65 -4.28
N LEU A 108 -12.81 9.86 -5.16
CA LEU A 108 -13.02 9.82 -6.61
C LEU A 108 -12.63 8.45 -7.17
N LEU A 109 -13.58 7.78 -7.82
CA LEU A 109 -13.35 6.56 -8.59
C LEU A 109 -13.52 6.88 -10.07
N ASP A 110 -12.45 7.38 -10.69
CA ASP A 110 -12.44 7.72 -12.11
C ASP A 110 -12.12 6.48 -12.94
N ALA A 111 -13.15 5.85 -13.50
CA ALA A 111 -13.05 4.67 -14.33
C ALA A 111 -14.22 4.59 -15.32
N GLU A 112 -14.01 3.93 -16.46
CA GLU A 112 -15.09 3.65 -17.43
C GLU A 112 -16.19 2.79 -16.82
N THR A 113 -15.84 1.88 -15.89
CA THR A 113 -16.83 1.03 -15.22
C THR A 113 -16.40 0.72 -13.79
N VAL A 114 -17.29 1.00 -12.83
CA VAL A 114 -17.18 0.55 -11.44
C VAL A 114 -18.21 -0.56 -11.22
N ARG A 115 -17.76 -1.73 -10.77
CA ARG A 115 -18.63 -2.90 -10.54
C ARG A 115 -18.60 -3.30 -9.06
N LEU A 116 -19.77 -3.50 -8.50
CA LEU A 116 -19.97 -4.08 -7.16
C LEU A 116 -20.71 -5.41 -7.33
N PRO A 117 -20.01 -6.49 -7.72
CA PRO A 117 -20.64 -7.78 -7.95
C PRO A 117 -21.10 -8.40 -6.62
N LYS A 118 -22.16 -9.22 -6.67
CA LYS A 118 -22.67 -9.98 -5.52
C LYS A 118 -23.14 -9.12 -4.34
N LEU A 119 -23.57 -7.88 -4.60
CA LEU A 119 -24.36 -7.16 -3.61
C LEU A 119 -25.59 -8.02 -3.29
N PRO A 120 -25.86 -8.29 -2.00
CA PRO A 120 -27.02 -9.09 -1.62
C PRO A 120 -28.28 -8.36 -2.09
N GLU A 121 -29.11 -9.07 -2.87
CA GLU A 121 -30.43 -8.55 -3.22
C GLU A 121 -31.31 -8.57 -1.97
N GLY A 122 -31.98 -7.44 -1.71
CA GLY A 122 -32.99 -7.39 -0.65
C GLY A 122 -34.07 -8.43 -0.94
N THR A 123 -34.25 -9.40 -0.05
CA THR A 123 -35.37 -10.33 -0.17
C THR A 123 -36.66 -9.58 0.12
N ARG A 124 -37.73 -9.85 -0.63
CA ARG A 124 -39.06 -9.31 -0.32
C ARG A 124 -39.43 -9.76 1.09
N GLY A 125 -39.31 -8.85 2.06
CA GLY A 125 -39.96 -9.01 3.35
C GLY A 125 -41.45 -9.23 3.13
N GLY A 126 -42.06 -10.12 3.92
CA GLY A 126 -43.50 -10.31 3.90
C GLY A 126 -44.24 -8.96 4.04
N PRO A 127 -45.48 -8.86 3.52
CA PRO A 127 -46.21 -7.60 3.47
C PRO A 127 -46.26 -6.97 4.87
N GLY A 128 -45.57 -5.84 5.04
CA GLY A 128 -45.58 -5.06 6.29
C GLY A 128 -44.23 -4.87 7.00
N VAL A 129 -43.12 -5.48 6.57
CA VAL A 129 -41.80 -5.28 7.21
C VAL A 129 -40.77 -4.76 6.22
N SER A 130 -40.88 -3.48 5.86
CA SER A 130 -39.85 -2.73 5.09
C SER A 130 -38.96 -1.88 5.99
N GLN A 131 -39.04 -2.02 7.30
CA GLN A 131 -38.27 -1.20 8.24
C GLN A 131 -36.77 -1.57 8.15
N GLY A 132 -35.98 -0.69 7.53
CA GLY A 132 -34.52 -0.78 7.48
C GLY A 132 -33.91 -1.33 6.19
N LEU A 133 -34.69 -1.56 5.13
CA LEU A 133 -34.18 -1.88 3.80
C LEU A 133 -33.98 -0.61 2.96
N TYR A 134 -32.85 -0.53 2.25
CA TYR A 134 -32.50 0.60 1.41
C TYR A 134 -32.12 0.13 0.01
N GLU A 135 -32.45 0.94 -0.99
CA GLU A 135 -31.92 0.83 -2.35
C GLU A 135 -30.74 1.79 -2.49
N ILE A 136 -29.71 1.38 -3.23
CA ILE A 136 -28.60 2.26 -3.62
C ILE A 136 -28.93 2.77 -5.03
N CYS A 137 -29.10 4.07 -5.14
CA CYS A 137 -29.46 4.77 -6.37
C CYS A 137 -28.26 5.57 -6.89
N VAL A 138 -28.17 5.73 -8.21
CA VAL A 138 -27.08 6.42 -8.89
C VAL A 138 -27.62 7.64 -9.64
N CYS A 139 -27.11 8.82 -9.34
CA CYS A 139 -27.40 10.06 -10.07
C CYS A 139 -26.68 10.08 -11.43
N PRO A 140 -27.12 10.89 -12.42
CA PRO A 140 -26.44 11.01 -13.72
C PRO A 140 -24.98 11.50 -13.63
N ASP A 141 -24.63 12.20 -12.55
CA ASP A 141 -23.27 12.67 -12.24
C ASP A 141 -22.40 11.63 -11.50
N GLY A 142 -22.96 10.43 -11.23
CA GLY A 142 -22.27 9.34 -10.54
C GLY A 142 -22.42 9.35 -9.01
N LYS A 143 -23.11 10.33 -8.41
CA LYS A 143 -23.35 10.35 -6.96
C LYS A 143 -24.24 9.18 -6.53
N LEU A 144 -23.79 8.41 -5.54
CA LEU A 144 -24.58 7.34 -4.92
C LEU A 144 -25.39 7.88 -3.75
N TYR A 145 -26.66 7.50 -3.65
CA TYR A 145 -27.52 7.84 -2.52
C TYR A 145 -28.39 6.65 -2.08
N LEU A 146 -28.84 6.69 -0.84
CA LEU A 146 -29.76 5.70 -0.28
C LEU A 146 -31.20 6.18 -0.43
N SER A 147 -32.09 5.33 -0.95
CA SER A 147 -33.54 5.50 -0.86
C SER A 147 -34.15 4.39 -0.01
N VAL A 148 -35.28 4.66 0.64
CA VAL A 148 -36.00 3.63 1.42
C VAL A 148 -36.63 2.64 0.46
N ALA A 149 -36.37 1.34 0.62
CA ALA A 149 -36.84 0.32 -0.32
C ALA A 149 -38.37 0.12 -0.24
N GLY A 150 -39.02 0.01 -1.40
CA GLY A 150 -40.48 -0.13 -1.54
C GLY A 150 -40.91 -1.40 -2.28
N LEU A 151 -42.20 -1.48 -2.67
CA LEU A 151 -42.71 -2.57 -3.52
C LEU A 151 -42.14 -2.54 -4.96
N GLY A 152 -41.64 -1.38 -5.38
CA GLY A 152 -40.84 -1.15 -6.57
C GLY A 152 -39.76 -0.11 -6.27
N SER A 153 -38.91 0.21 -7.25
CA SER A 153 -37.80 1.13 -7.00
C SER A 153 -38.29 2.53 -6.62
N THR A 154 -37.75 3.06 -5.53
CA THR A 154 -38.07 4.39 -5.00
C THR A 154 -37.01 5.43 -5.37
N CYS A 155 -36.01 5.07 -6.18
CA CYS A 155 -34.92 5.98 -6.56
C CYS A 155 -35.42 7.32 -7.12
N GLN A 156 -36.48 7.30 -7.94
CA GLN A 156 -37.04 8.54 -8.52
C GLN A 156 -37.66 9.47 -7.45
N GLU A 157 -38.23 8.93 -6.39
CA GLU A 157 -38.88 9.71 -5.31
C GLU A 157 -37.85 10.48 -4.48
N TYR A 158 -36.63 9.93 -4.35
CA TYR A 158 -35.52 10.53 -3.62
C TYR A 158 -34.51 11.25 -4.53
N SER A 159 -34.83 11.43 -5.82
CA SER A 159 -33.95 12.01 -6.83
C SER A 159 -33.54 13.47 -6.59
N ARG A 160 -34.19 14.17 -5.65
CA ARG A 160 -33.77 15.50 -5.17
C ARG A 160 -32.33 15.55 -4.63
N VAL A 161 -31.76 14.41 -4.25
CA VAL A 161 -30.36 14.29 -3.80
C VAL A 161 -29.37 14.53 -4.97
N CYS A 162 -29.85 14.41 -6.21
CA CYS A 162 -29.11 14.62 -7.45
C CYS A 162 -29.22 16.05 -8.02
N GLN A 163 -29.88 16.98 -7.31
CA GLN A 163 -30.03 18.39 -7.70
C GLN A 163 -29.01 19.30 -7.02
#